data_AF-A0A497BJW2-F1
#
_entry.id   AF-A0A497BJW2-F1
#
_cell.length_a   1.000
_cell.length_b   1.000
_cell.length_c   1.000
_cell.angle_alpha   90.00
_cell.angle_beta   90.00
_cell.angle_gamma   90.00
#
_symmetry.space_group_name_H-M   'P 1'
#
loop_
_entity.id
_entity.type
_entity.pdbx_description
1 polymer ?
#
loop_
_entity_poly.entity_id
_entity_poly.type
_entity_poly.pdbx_seq_one_letter_code
_entity_poly.pdbx_strand_id
1 'polypeptide(L)'
;MGKVPKHTLSVAITLSITLLSVLVACSGTLNLAVETAPASTLTVIPSPTPAPTQSPAGAFPYTDAWFAAHGNEYPTDEQMEQLADAFAADVMSYLETAITPTLPLEDQASALAHMATDLPGFEGGQVVPVNLDDVAGAELFVVPNLNGGPLLYARYAPTGWQVIPVPVAPPGEKETVANAPNLWPHSAEVRDVTGDGHPEAVTIHIFSGGSNWRERPQVLRWDGERFTVLFRAELVNWAGASQWHFEPHGAGQDIVITYPIFMPSRPDKFDPHPEGVQRWRWDAEADRYVLWSTAVQTPAPIVERLAKSEIALQAGEYSAALCGYSTFLADEAWQDEFLVQHQGAMPGVGERELAAWLDFARLHAALCHALLDEPDETRQTLNAIETDDLLQLAHAFSDAYGDDTNLVAALAAYERVIAAQPAREGIAGEPRPAGVAWAYRPWPYTVLALLNAANGPALLDRAINEYGLPVQTLWTDLDGDGRDELAWLSDAEWRVVWVGWQEENGAWRATGIAAGDDLALEGIAPPDETRRGGIVVRYYGTERILRWDDEAKMVHVPPDERPAGWPIVGGGQ
;
A
#
# COMPACT_ATOMS: atom_id res chain seq x y z
N MET A 1 3.50 -17.85 -55.18
CA MET A 1 3.14 -16.51 -55.72
C MET A 1 1.64 -16.31 -55.60
N GLY A 2 1.21 -15.39 -54.73
CA GLY A 2 -0.18 -14.99 -54.58
C GLY A 2 -0.25 -13.81 -53.60
N LYS A 3 -0.26 -12.57 -54.13
CA LYS A 3 -0.32 -11.34 -53.34
C LYS A 3 -1.77 -11.07 -52.93
N VAL A 4 -2.00 -10.89 -51.63
CA VAL A 4 -3.27 -10.37 -51.08
C VAL A 4 -3.20 -8.82 -51.09
N PRO A 5 -4.24 -8.10 -51.57
CA PRO A 5 -4.18 -6.65 -51.73
C PRO A 5 -4.51 -5.89 -50.43
N LYS A 6 -3.75 -4.82 -50.18
CA LYS A 6 -3.77 -3.92 -49.00
C LYS A 6 -5.04 -3.05 -48.84
N HIS A 7 -6.18 -3.39 -49.43
CA HIS A 7 -7.36 -2.52 -49.44
C HIS A 7 -8.51 -2.92 -48.50
N THR A 8 -8.41 -4.02 -47.77
CA THR A 8 -9.52 -4.49 -46.91
C THR A 8 -9.45 -3.98 -45.46
N LEU A 9 -8.30 -3.46 -45.01
CA LEU A 9 -8.13 -3.01 -43.62
C LEU A 9 -8.61 -1.55 -43.37
N SER A 10 -8.67 -0.72 -44.42
CA SER A 10 -9.05 0.69 -44.28
C SER A 10 -10.55 0.93 -44.21
N VAL A 11 -11.39 -0.02 -44.64
CA VAL A 11 -12.86 0.14 -44.65
C VAL A 11 -13.48 -0.24 -43.31
N ALA A 12 -12.85 -1.13 -42.53
CA ALA A 12 -13.35 -1.53 -41.21
C ALA A 12 -13.19 -0.42 -40.16
N ILE A 13 -12.11 0.37 -40.24
CA ILE A 13 -11.83 1.43 -39.25
C ILE A 13 -12.70 2.68 -39.50
N THR A 14 -13.02 3.00 -40.75
CA THR A 14 -13.92 4.13 -41.08
C THR A 14 -15.38 3.82 -40.73
N LEU A 15 -15.82 2.55 -40.79
CA LEU A 15 -17.19 2.18 -40.40
C LEU A 15 -17.42 2.31 -38.87
N SER A 16 -16.41 2.01 -38.05
CA SER A 16 -16.52 2.12 -36.58
C SER A 16 -16.56 3.57 -36.08
N ILE A 17 -15.83 4.48 -36.73
CA ILE A 17 -15.84 5.91 -36.35
C ILE A 17 -17.16 6.59 -36.76
N THR A 18 -17.75 6.20 -37.89
CA THR A 18 -19.04 6.76 -38.33
C THR A 18 -20.22 6.24 -37.49
N LEU A 19 -20.16 5.00 -36.98
CA LEU A 19 -21.20 4.44 -36.11
C LEU A 19 -21.20 5.10 -34.71
N LEU A 20 -20.03 5.54 -34.22
CA LEU A 20 -19.92 6.23 -32.93
C LEU A 20 -20.42 7.69 -33.00
N SER A 21 -20.30 8.35 -34.15
CA SER A 21 -20.82 9.72 -34.35
C SER A 21 -22.35 9.80 -34.48
N VAL A 22 -23.02 8.70 -34.86
CA VAL A 22 -24.50 8.66 -34.95
C VAL A 22 -25.14 8.37 -33.58
N LEU A 23 -24.44 7.69 -32.67
CA LEU A 23 -24.96 7.40 -31.32
C LEU A 23 -24.93 8.60 -30.36
N VAL A 24 -24.07 9.60 -30.61
CA VAL A 24 -24.01 10.82 -29.79
C VAL A 24 -25.00 11.91 -30.25
N ALA A 25 -25.57 11.79 -31.46
CA ALA A 25 -26.54 12.75 -32.00
C ALA A 25 -28.02 12.40 -31.72
N CYS A 26 -28.32 11.27 -31.07
CA CYS A 26 -29.69 10.84 -30.76
C CYS A 26 -30.14 11.10 -29.30
N SER A 27 -29.36 11.83 -28.50
CA SER A 27 -29.75 12.32 -27.17
C SER A 27 -30.70 13.52 -27.24
N GLY A 28 -31.68 13.45 -28.16
CA GLY A 28 -32.81 14.36 -28.22
C GLY A 28 -33.79 14.01 -27.10
N THR A 29 -34.20 15.03 -26.36
CA THR A 29 -35.24 15.02 -25.32
C THR A 29 -36.51 14.29 -25.78
N LEU A 30 -36.66 13.03 -25.35
CA LEU A 30 -37.92 12.30 -25.42
C LEU A 30 -38.83 12.78 -24.29
N ASN A 31 -39.67 13.78 -24.60
CA ASN A 31 -40.88 14.07 -23.82
C ASN A 31 -41.89 12.93 -24.04
N LEU A 32 -41.82 11.90 -23.21
CA LEU A 32 -42.89 10.92 -23.06
C LEU A 32 -44.01 11.55 -22.24
N ALA A 33 -45.02 12.07 -22.92
CA ALA A 33 -46.32 12.35 -22.32
C ALA A 33 -46.95 11.02 -21.90
N VAL A 34 -46.78 10.65 -20.62
CA VAL A 34 -47.55 9.58 -20.00
C VAL A 34 -48.92 10.15 -19.68
N GLU A 35 -49.94 9.72 -20.45
CA GLU A 35 -51.34 9.97 -20.13
C GLU A 35 -51.72 9.16 -18.89
N THR A 36 -51.57 9.77 -17.71
CA THR A 36 -52.01 9.19 -16.44
C THR A 36 -53.53 9.28 -16.34
N ALA A 37 -54.19 8.13 -16.39
CA ALA A 37 -55.58 8.00 -15.96
C ALA A 37 -55.73 8.47 -14.49
N PRO A 38 -56.85 9.13 -14.11
CA PRO A 38 -57.03 9.62 -12.75
C PRO A 38 -57.13 8.45 -11.76
N ALA A 39 -56.09 8.30 -10.93
CA ALA A 39 -56.09 7.40 -9.78
C ALA A 39 -57.13 7.89 -8.74
N SER A 40 -57.92 6.96 -8.23
CA SER A 40 -58.86 7.22 -7.13
C SER A 40 -58.11 7.72 -5.90
N THR A 41 -58.50 8.90 -5.43
CA THR A 41 -58.00 9.52 -4.20
C THR A 41 -58.47 8.70 -3.00
N LEU A 42 -57.65 7.77 -2.54
CA LEU A 42 -57.76 7.25 -1.18
C LEU A 42 -57.19 8.31 -0.23
N THR A 43 -58.07 8.89 0.58
CA THR A 43 -57.69 9.78 1.68
C THR A 43 -56.93 8.95 2.72
N VAL A 44 -55.60 8.90 2.60
CA VAL A 44 -54.73 8.40 3.67
C VAL A 44 -54.85 9.38 4.82
N ILE A 45 -55.42 8.93 5.93
CA ILE A 45 -55.40 9.68 7.19
C ILE A 45 -53.93 9.75 7.60
N PRO A 46 -53.33 10.94 7.76
CA PRO A 46 -51.95 11.04 8.23
C PRO A 46 -51.87 10.36 9.60
N SER A 47 -51.08 9.28 9.66
CA SER A 47 -50.68 8.70 10.93
C SER A 47 -49.98 9.81 11.73
N PRO A 48 -50.28 9.97 13.04
CA PRO A 48 -49.70 11.04 13.83
C PRO A 48 -48.19 10.99 13.73
N THR A 49 -47.57 12.05 13.22
CA THR A 49 -46.12 12.24 13.26
C THR A 49 -45.72 12.19 14.73
N PRO A 50 -44.92 11.20 15.18
CA PRO A 50 -44.47 11.15 16.55
C PRO A 50 -43.75 12.48 16.87
N ALA A 51 -44.11 13.07 18.00
CA ALA A 51 -43.45 14.29 18.47
C ALA A 51 -41.95 14.00 18.64
N PRO A 52 -41.05 14.95 18.29
CA PRO A 52 -39.62 14.74 18.45
C PRO A 52 -39.30 14.41 19.90
N THR A 53 -38.75 13.21 20.12
CA THR A 53 -38.21 12.79 21.41
C THR A 53 -37.09 13.77 21.78
N GLN A 54 -37.16 14.36 22.98
CA GLN A 54 -36.11 15.28 23.44
C GLN A 54 -34.79 14.53 23.58
N SER A 55 -33.70 15.15 23.12
CA SER A 55 -32.33 14.68 23.33
C SER A 55 -32.05 14.45 24.81
N PRO A 56 -31.40 13.34 25.22
CA PRO A 56 -30.88 13.21 26.57
C PRO A 56 -29.90 14.36 26.85
N ALA A 57 -30.02 15.06 27.98
CA ALA A 57 -29.04 16.05 28.37
C ALA A 57 -27.73 15.35 28.74
N GLY A 58 -26.69 15.48 27.89
CA GLY A 58 -25.45 14.72 27.99
C GLY A 58 -25.67 13.29 27.52
N ALA A 59 -25.53 13.04 26.22
CA ALA A 59 -25.85 11.76 25.60
C ALA A 59 -24.87 10.63 25.96
N PHE A 60 -23.60 10.96 26.24
CA PHE A 60 -22.53 9.99 26.50
C PHE A 60 -21.69 10.35 27.75
N PRO A 61 -22.31 10.49 28.93
CA PRO A 61 -21.67 11.03 30.13
C PRO A 61 -20.54 10.15 30.68
N TYR A 62 -20.61 8.82 30.56
CA TYR A 62 -19.53 7.94 31.02
C TYR A 62 -18.31 8.04 30.11
N THR A 63 -18.54 8.11 28.80
CA THR A 63 -17.50 8.30 27.78
C THR A 63 -16.83 9.66 27.92
N ASP A 64 -17.61 10.73 28.10
CA ASP A 64 -17.09 12.08 28.36
C ASP A 64 -16.23 12.12 29.62
N ALA A 65 -16.67 11.45 30.70
CA ALA A 65 -15.91 11.36 31.94
C ALA A 65 -14.59 10.60 31.76
N TRP A 66 -14.56 9.56 30.92
CA TRP A 66 -13.34 8.83 30.59
C TRP A 66 -12.32 9.74 29.90
N PHE A 67 -12.74 10.50 28.87
CA PHE A 67 -11.85 11.43 28.17
C PHE A 67 -11.35 12.55 29.08
N ALA A 68 -12.22 13.06 29.95
CA ALA A 68 -11.83 14.08 30.92
C ALA A 68 -10.78 13.59 31.93
N ALA A 69 -10.80 12.30 32.27
CA ALA A 69 -9.87 11.69 33.23
C ALA A 69 -8.50 11.35 32.63
N HIS A 70 -8.46 10.91 31.36
CA HIS A 70 -7.25 10.36 30.74
C HIS A 70 -6.54 11.33 29.76
N GLY A 71 -7.21 12.39 29.31
CA GLY A 71 -6.60 13.43 28.48
C GLY A 71 -6.08 12.92 27.14
N ASN A 72 -4.90 13.41 26.73
CA ASN A 72 -4.24 13.09 25.45
C ASN A 72 -3.09 12.08 25.58
N GLU A 73 -2.91 11.47 26.75
CA GLU A 73 -1.90 10.43 26.94
C GLU A 73 -2.29 9.16 26.18
N TYR A 74 -1.30 8.36 25.78
CA TYR A 74 -1.56 7.10 25.11
C TYR A 74 -2.18 6.12 26.11
N PRO A 75 -3.43 5.65 25.89
CA PRO A 75 -4.13 4.83 26.89
C PRO A 75 -3.50 3.44 27.00
N THR A 76 -3.55 2.87 28.20
CA THR A 76 -3.20 1.47 28.46
C THR A 76 -4.31 0.52 28.02
N ASP A 77 -4.00 -0.78 27.88
CA ASP A 77 -5.01 -1.79 27.53
C ASP A 77 -6.21 -1.80 28.51
N GLU A 78 -5.95 -1.67 29.81
CA GLU A 78 -7.00 -1.56 30.84
C GLU A 78 -7.86 -0.30 30.66
N GLN A 79 -7.24 0.83 30.30
CA GLN A 79 -7.98 2.06 30.03
C GLN A 79 -8.83 1.94 28.76
N MET A 80 -8.35 1.21 27.75
CA MET A 80 -9.12 0.92 26.53
C MET A 80 -10.34 0.04 26.82
N GLU A 81 -10.19 -0.99 27.65
CA GLU A 81 -11.31 -1.81 28.12
C GLU A 81 -12.35 -0.96 28.88
N GLN A 82 -11.89 -0.07 29.78
CA GLN A 82 -12.76 0.87 30.49
C GLN A 82 -13.50 1.84 29.54
N LEU A 83 -12.85 2.29 28.46
CA LEU A 83 -13.50 3.12 27.43
C LEU A 83 -14.59 2.33 26.71
N ALA A 84 -14.34 1.06 26.38
CA ALA A 84 -15.32 0.22 25.71
C ALA A 84 -16.55 -0.03 26.59
N ASP A 85 -16.35 -0.31 27.88
CA ASP A 85 -17.42 -0.49 28.86
C ASP A 85 -18.24 0.80 29.06
N ALA A 86 -17.57 1.94 29.22
CA ALA A 86 -18.22 3.24 29.37
C ALA A 86 -19.09 3.58 28.17
N PHE A 87 -18.54 3.39 26.95
CA PHE A 87 -19.26 3.69 25.72
C PHE A 87 -20.42 2.71 25.47
N ALA A 88 -20.25 1.42 25.75
CA ALA A 88 -21.34 0.45 25.66
C ALA A 88 -22.48 0.77 26.63
N ALA A 89 -22.17 1.21 27.86
CA ALA A 89 -23.17 1.62 28.84
C ALA A 89 -23.95 2.88 28.41
N ASP A 90 -23.26 3.88 27.86
CA ASP A 90 -23.90 5.09 27.33
C ASP A 90 -24.82 4.77 26.14
N VAL A 91 -24.35 3.95 25.19
CA VAL A 91 -25.17 3.51 24.04
C VAL A 91 -26.41 2.77 24.50
N MET A 92 -26.29 1.84 25.45
CA MET A 92 -27.44 1.10 25.99
C MET A 92 -28.47 2.05 26.62
N SER A 93 -28.02 3.00 27.44
CA SER A 93 -28.88 4.01 28.07
C SER A 93 -29.59 4.91 27.04
N TYR A 94 -28.86 5.31 25.99
CA TYR A 94 -29.42 6.08 24.88
C TYR A 94 -30.53 5.29 24.18
N LEU A 95 -30.26 4.03 23.81
CA LEU A 95 -31.21 3.17 23.11
C LEU A 95 -32.47 2.89 23.93
N GLU A 96 -32.35 2.66 25.24
CA GLU A 96 -33.49 2.49 26.15
C GLU A 96 -34.42 3.71 26.20
N THR A 97 -33.86 4.91 26.02
CA THR A 97 -34.58 6.17 26.10
C THR A 97 -35.17 6.59 24.74
N ALA A 98 -34.38 6.44 23.68
CA ALA A 98 -34.66 7.05 22.38
C ALA A 98 -35.32 6.09 21.38
N ILE A 99 -35.10 4.78 21.51
CA ILE A 99 -35.56 3.77 20.55
C ILE A 99 -36.62 2.88 21.19
N THR A 100 -37.77 2.79 20.54
CA THR A 100 -38.83 1.85 20.87
C THR A 100 -38.61 0.55 20.08
N PRO A 101 -38.12 -0.53 20.71
CA PRO A 101 -37.68 -1.73 20.00
C PRO A 101 -38.83 -2.54 19.37
N THR A 102 -40.08 -2.23 19.71
CA THR A 102 -41.27 -2.84 19.10
C THR A 102 -41.71 -2.15 17.80
N LEU A 103 -41.12 -0.99 17.47
CA LEU A 103 -41.34 -0.31 16.20
C LEU A 103 -40.20 -0.66 15.23
N PRO A 104 -40.49 -0.79 13.93
CA PRO A 104 -39.44 -0.95 12.93
C PRO A 104 -38.41 0.18 13.01
N LEU A 105 -37.12 -0.12 12.79
CA LEU A 105 -36.06 0.89 12.90
C LEU A 105 -36.14 1.95 11.80
N GLU A 106 -36.67 1.59 10.62
CA GLU A 106 -36.95 2.51 9.52
C GLU A 106 -37.95 3.62 9.91
N ASP A 107 -38.92 3.29 10.78
CA ASP A 107 -39.90 4.26 11.29
C ASP A 107 -39.30 5.19 12.36
N GLN A 108 -38.07 4.90 12.80
CA GLN A 108 -37.35 5.62 13.85
C GLN A 108 -36.10 6.36 13.30
N ALA A 109 -36.02 6.56 11.98
CA ALA A 109 -34.87 7.17 11.30
C ALA A 109 -34.44 8.53 11.89
N SER A 110 -35.37 9.36 12.36
CA SER A 110 -35.03 10.64 13.00
C SER A 110 -34.31 10.46 14.35
N ALA A 111 -34.70 9.45 15.15
CA ALA A 111 -34.03 9.16 16.41
C ALA A 111 -32.62 8.59 16.19
N LEU A 112 -32.46 7.73 15.18
CA LEU A 112 -31.16 7.18 14.80
C LEU A 112 -30.21 8.26 14.24
N ALA A 113 -30.71 9.15 13.38
CA ALA A 113 -29.93 10.28 12.87
C ALA A 113 -29.52 11.25 13.99
N HIS A 114 -30.38 11.41 14.99
CA HIS A 114 -30.06 12.23 16.16
C HIS A 114 -28.97 11.57 17.02
N MET A 115 -29.09 10.28 17.32
CA MET A 115 -28.04 9.52 18.00
C MET A 115 -26.71 9.61 17.24
N ALA A 116 -26.71 9.45 15.91
CA ALA A 116 -25.52 9.57 15.08
C ALA A 116 -24.84 10.94 15.20
N THR A 117 -25.63 12.00 15.37
CA THR A 117 -25.11 13.37 15.61
C THR A 117 -24.54 13.53 17.02
N ASP A 118 -25.14 12.86 18.00
CA ASP A 118 -24.73 12.94 19.41
C ASP A 118 -23.51 12.06 19.74
N LEU A 119 -23.15 11.10 18.87
CA LEU A 119 -22.01 10.21 19.10
C LEU A 119 -20.71 10.99 19.35
N PRO A 120 -19.87 10.56 20.31
CA PRO A 120 -18.60 11.22 20.60
C PRO A 120 -17.63 11.07 19.41
N GLY A 121 -16.89 12.13 19.11
CA GLY A 121 -15.95 12.14 17.98
C GLY A 121 -15.79 13.52 17.33
N PHE A 122 -14.98 13.59 16.28
CA PHE A 122 -14.70 14.85 15.58
C PHE A 122 -15.90 15.38 14.77
N GLU A 123 -16.75 14.50 14.24
CA GLU A 123 -17.82 14.85 13.29
C GLU A 123 -19.10 14.02 13.48
N GLY A 124 -19.37 13.55 14.71
CA GLY A 124 -20.43 12.57 14.99
C GLY A 124 -20.04 11.15 14.56
N GLY A 125 -21.01 10.28 14.29
CA GLY A 125 -20.76 8.91 13.85
C GLY A 125 -21.86 8.35 12.94
N GLN A 126 -21.95 7.03 12.84
CA GLN A 126 -23.01 6.34 12.10
C GLN A 126 -23.79 5.41 13.04
N VAL A 127 -25.10 5.35 12.81
CA VAL A 127 -25.99 4.38 13.45
C VAL A 127 -26.69 3.64 12.32
N VAL A 128 -26.35 2.37 12.12
CA VAL A 128 -26.74 1.59 10.95
C VAL A 128 -27.69 0.48 11.39
N PRO A 129 -29.00 0.55 11.07
CA PRO A 129 -29.91 -0.57 11.26
C PRO A 129 -29.43 -1.79 10.47
N VAL A 130 -29.47 -2.97 11.09
CA VAL A 130 -29.04 -4.21 10.46
C VAL A 130 -30.02 -5.35 10.75
N ASN A 131 -29.84 -6.47 10.06
CA ASN A 131 -30.53 -7.72 10.34
C ASN A 131 -29.48 -8.82 10.29
N LEU A 132 -28.82 -9.04 11.43
CA LEU A 132 -27.73 -9.99 11.59
C LEU A 132 -28.17 -11.22 12.40
N ASP A 133 -29.21 -11.05 13.22
CA ASP A 133 -29.73 -12.05 14.15
C ASP A 133 -31.25 -12.17 14.01
N ASP A 134 -31.70 -13.23 13.36
CA ASP A 134 -33.11 -13.48 13.06
C ASP A 134 -34.03 -13.53 14.30
N VAL A 135 -33.48 -13.66 15.52
CA VAL A 135 -34.27 -13.65 16.77
C VAL A 135 -34.37 -12.28 17.44
N ALA A 136 -33.57 -11.31 17.01
CA ALA A 136 -33.56 -9.97 17.61
C ALA A 136 -34.75 -9.14 17.11
N GLY A 137 -35.33 -8.34 18.00
CA GLY A 137 -36.45 -7.45 17.64
C GLY A 137 -36.00 -6.19 16.90
N ALA A 138 -34.79 -5.73 17.19
CA ALA A 138 -34.15 -4.58 16.58
C ALA A 138 -32.63 -4.74 16.72
N GLU A 139 -31.89 -4.36 15.68
CA GLU A 139 -30.43 -4.48 15.66
C GLU A 139 -29.81 -3.30 14.92
N LEU A 140 -28.65 -2.86 15.40
CA LEU A 140 -27.88 -1.80 14.76
C LEU A 140 -26.39 -1.89 15.07
N PHE A 141 -25.58 -1.35 14.18
CA PHE A 141 -24.21 -0.96 14.49
C PHE A 141 -24.14 0.49 14.94
N VAL A 142 -23.30 0.77 15.92
CA VAL A 142 -22.90 2.12 16.34
C VAL A 142 -21.43 2.32 15.99
N VAL A 143 -21.16 3.17 15.01
CA VAL A 143 -19.83 3.44 14.44
C VAL A 143 -19.38 4.85 14.89
N PRO A 144 -18.66 5.00 16.01
CA PRO A 144 -18.18 6.30 16.44
C PRO A 144 -16.98 6.76 15.60
N ASN A 145 -16.91 8.06 15.27
CA ASN A 145 -15.68 8.66 14.72
C ASN A 145 -14.73 9.05 15.85
N LEU A 146 -14.25 8.04 16.58
CA LEU A 146 -13.52 8.20 17.83
C LEU A 146 -12.23 7.37 17.81
N ASN A 147 -11.09 8.01 18.07
CA ASN A 147 -9.81 7.32 18.18
C ASN A 147 -9.85 6.29 19.31
N GLY A 148 -9.70 5.01 18.98
CA GLY A 148 -9.77 3.94 19.96
C GLY A 148 -11.17 3.69 20.52
N GLY A 149 -12.22 4.29 19.94
CA GLY A 149 -13.59 3.91 20.25
C GLY A 149 -13.90 2.51 19.70
N PRO A 150 -14.66 1.67 20.41
CA PRO A 150 -15.09 0.39 19.85
C PRO A 150 -16.20 0.62 18.81
N LEU A 151 -16.19 -0.19 17.76
CA LEU A 151 -17.40 -0.43 16.97
C LEU A 151 -18.34 -1.29 17.83
N LEU A 152 -19.59 -0.88 18.01
CA LEU A 152 -20.55 -1.62 18.83
C LEU A 152 -21.66 -2.24 17.98
N TYR A 153 -22.06 -3.46 18.31
CA TYR A 153 -23.27 -4.11 17.85
C TYR A 153 -24.29 -4.07 18.98
N ALA A 154 -25.46 -3.46 18.73
CA ALA A 154 -26.55 -3.41 19.67
C ALA A 154 -27.72 -4.25 19.15
N ARG A 155 -28.24 -5.15 19.98
CA ARG A 155 -29.42 -5.96 19.67
C ARG A 155 -30.42 -5.94 20.80
N TYR A 156 -31.70 -5.93 20.45
CA TYR A 156 -32.79 -6.02 21.41
C TYR A 156 -33.22 -7.46 21.63
N ALA A 157 -32.99 -7.97 22.84
CA ALA A 157 -33.40 -9.28 23.31
C ALA A 157 -34.60 -9.17 24.29
N PRO A 158 -35.26 -10.27 24.67
CA PRO A 158 -36.36 -10.24 25.64
C PRO A 158 -36.02 -9.60 27.00
N THR A 159 -34.74 -9.57 27.37
CA THR A 159 -34.23 -8.96 28.61
C THR A 159 -33.89 -7.47 28.47
N GLY A 160 -33.99 -6.90 27.27
CA GLY A 160 -33.58 -5.52 26.98
C GLY A 160 -32.50 -5.43 25.90
N TRP A 161 -31.95 -4.23 25.73
CA TRP A 161 -30.82 -3.99 24.84
C TRP A 161 -29.56 -4.71 25.37
N GLN A 162 -28.83 -5.32 24.44
CA GLN A 162 -27.49 -5.86 24.67
C GLN A 162 -26.55 -5.13 23.72
N VAL A 163 -25.45 -4.59 24.25
CA VAL A 163 -24.47 -3.83 23.49
C VAL A 163 -23.12 -4.52 23.63
N ILE A 164 -22.54 -4.95 22.51
CA ILE A 164 -21.37 -5.82 22.48
C ILE A 164 -20.34 -5.20 21.54
N PRO A 165 -19.06 -5.10 21.94
CA PRO A 165 -18.00 -4.69 21.05
C PRO A 165 -17.83 -5.66 19.88
N VAL A 166 -17.73 -5.12 18.67
CA VAL A 166 -17.35 -5.87 17.50
C VAL A 166 -15.82 -6.06 17.54
N PRO A 167 -15.31 -7.30 17.54
CA PRO A 167 -13.91 -7.55 17.80
C PRO A 167 -13.01 -7.05 16.66
N VAL A 168 -11.89 -6.44 17.05
CA VAL A 168 -10.86 -5.99 16.13
C VAL A 168 -9.48 -6.43 16.59
N ALA A 169 -8.62 -6.88 15.68
CA ALA A 169 -7.26 -7.30 16.03
C ALA A 169 -6.29 -6.16 15.74
N PRO A 170 -5.54 -5.59 16.69
CA PRO A 170 -4.61 -4.48 16.44
C PRO A 170 -3.53 -4.79 15.37
N PRO A 171 -2.83 -3.80 14.81
CA PRO A 171 -1.75 -4.06 13.86
C PRO A 171 -0.66 -4.97 14.45
N GLY A 172 -0.30 -6.03 13.74
CA GLY A 172 0.69 -7.03 14.18
C GLY A 172 0.18 -8.06 15.20
N GLU A 173 -1.03 -7.88 15.74
CA GLU A 173 -1.57 -8.74 16.80
C GLU A 173 -2.43 -9.89 16.25
N LYS A 174 -2.37 -11.03 16.96
CA LYS A 174 -3.16 -12.22 16.61
C LYS A 174 -4.55 -12.16 17.23
N GLU A 175 -4.60 -11.78 18.49
CA GLU A 175 -5.82 -11.74 19.30
C GLU A 175 -6.67 -10.52 18.96
N THR A 176 -7.97 -10.68 19.08
CA THR A 176 -8.93 -9.59 18.93
C THR A 176 -9.21 -8.95 20.27
N VAL A 177 -9.35 -7.64 20.28
CA VAL A 177 -9.75 -6.80 21.41
C VAL A 177 -11.04 -6.06 21.07
N ALA A 178 -11.67 -5.44 22.06
CA ALA A 178 -12.87 -4.61 21.86
C ALA A 178 -12.56 -3.32 21.08
N ASN A 179 -11.39 -2.74 21.34
CA ASN A 179 -10.90 -1.51 20.76
C ASN A 179 -9.37 -1.40 20.92
N ALA A 180 -8.73 -0.57 20.11
CA ALA A 180 -7.29 -0.35 20.18
C ALA A 180 -6.94 1.11 19.88
N PRO A 181 -5.89 1.67 20.50
CA PRO A 181 -5.48 3.03 20.21
C PRO A 181 -5.09 3.20 18.73
N ASN A 182 -5.29 4.41 18.18
CA ASN A 182 -5.04 4.76 16.76
C ASN A 182 -5.91 4.01 15.74
N LEU A 183 -6.90 3.27 16.21
CA LEU A 183 -7.85 2.58 15.36
C LEU A 183 -9.23 3.25 15.44
N TRP A 184 -9.81 3.52 14.29
CA TRP A 184 -11.04 4.27 14.13
C TRP A 184 -12.07 3.40 13.43
N PRO A 185 -13.23 3.11 14.04
CA PRO A 185 -14.36 2.55 13.33
C PRO A 185 -14.73 3.48 12.15
N HIS A 186 -14.83 2.93 10.95
CA HIS A 186 -15.14 3.71 9.75
C HIS A 186 -16.51 3.38 9.17
N SER A 187 -16.79 2.09 8.98
CA SER A 187 -18.09 1.65 8.48
C SER A 187 -18.41 0.23 8.95
N ALA A 188 -19.70 -0.08 8.96
CA ALA A 188 -20.21 -1.41 9.20
C ALA A 188 -21.48 -1.64 8.38
N GLU A 189 -21.58 -2.79 7.73
CA GLU A 189 -22.78 -3.24 7.02
C GLU A 189 -23.02 -4.73 7.26
N VAL A 190 -24.17 -5.23 6.79
CA VAL A 190 -24.51 -6.65 6.87
C VAL A 190 -24.83 -7.18 5.50
N ARG A 191 -24.28 -8.35 5.17
CA ARG A 191 -24.38 -8.98 3.86
C ARG A 191 -24.15 -10.48 3.98
N ASP A 192 -24.95 -11.30 3.29
CA ASP A 192 -24.63 -12.72 3.06
C ASP A 192 -23.49 -12.80 2.04
N VAL A 193 -22.26 -12.95 2.54
CA VAL A 193 -21.06 -13.02 1.70
C VAL A 193 -20.63 -14.46 1.46
N THR A 194 -21.06 -15.40 2.30
CA THR A 194 -20.74 -16.82 2.16
C THR A 194 -21.72 -17.57 1.25
N GLY A 195 -22.91 -17.04 1.05
CA GLY A 195 -23.98 -17.60 0.22
C GLY A 195 -24.76 -18.72 0.90
N ASP A 196 -24.66 -18.85 2.22
CA ASP A 196 -25.36 -19.86 3.00
C ASP A 196 -26.74 -19.39 3.51
N GLY A 197 -27.14 -18.16 3.15
CA GLY A 197 -28.38 -17.54 3.59
C GLY A 197 -28.30 -16.89 4.97
N HIS A 198 -27.15 -16.95 5.63
CA HIS A 198 -26.90 -16.23 6.87
C HIS A 198 -26.10 -14.96 6.60
N PRO A 199 -26.59 -13.80 7.05
CA PRO A 199 -25.85 -12.57 6.88
C PRO A 199 -24.59 -12.52 7.76
N GLU A 200 -23.51 -11.96 7.23
CA GLU A 200 -22.30 -11.62 7.98
C GLU A 200 -22.15 -10.10 8.18
N ALA A 201 -21.47 -9.72 9.25
CA ALA A 201 -21.03 -8.34 9.44
C ALA A 201 -19.77 -8.07 8.62
N VAL A 202 -19.81 -6.98 7.85
CA VAL A 202 -18.67 -6.47 7.08
C VAL A 202 -18.29 -5.13 7.70
N THR A 203 -17.08 -5.04 8.24
CA THR A 203 -16.63 -3.84 8.96
C THR A 203 -15.32 -3.32 8.42
N ILE A 204 -15.14 -1.99 8.48
CA ILE A 204 -13.88 -1.34 8.14
C ILE A 204 -13.43 -0.53 9.34
N HIS A 205 -12.18 -0.76 9.75
CA HIS A 205 -11.46 0.15 10.64
C HIS A 205 -10.36 0.87 9.87
N ILE A 206 -10.11 2.12 10.23
CA ILE A 206 -8.98 2.91 9.73
C ILE A 206 -7.95 3.03 10.83
N PHE A 207 -6.70 2.71 10.52
CA PHE A 207 -5.56 3.06 11.34
C PHE A 207 -4.88 4.29 10.74
N SER A 208 -4.86 5.40 11.49
CA SER A 208 -4.24 6.65 11.06
C SER A 208 -2.80 6.72 11.55
N GLY A 209 -1.84 6.56 10.64
CA GLY A 209 -0.40 6.73 10.89
C GLY A 209 0.09 8.14 10.54
N GLY A 210 1.35 8.45 10.86
CA GLY A 210 1.93 9.79 10.62
C GLY A 210 2.14 10.12 9.14
N SER A 211 2.28 9.14 8.25
CA SER A 211 2.50 9.34 6.81
C SER A 211 1.66 8.41 5.94
N ASN A 212 0.75 7.65 6.53
CA ASN A 212 -0.14 6.74 5.83
C ASN A 212 -1.40 6.51 6.65
N TRP A 213 -2.39 5.91 6.01
CA TRP A 213 -3.52 5.31 6.68
C TRP A 213 -3.63 3.86 6.20
N ARG A 214 -4.21 3.01 7.03
CA ARG A 214 -4.43 1.60 6.72
C ARG A 214 -5.91 1.28 6.87
N GLU A 215 -6.50 0.65 5.86
CA GLU A 215 -7.83 0.06 6.00
C GLU A 215 -7.73 -1.35 6.52
N ARG A 216 -8.72 -1.74 7.32
CA ARG A 216 -8.76 -3.07 7.92
C ARG A 216 -10.15 -3.66 7.73
N PRO A 217 -10.46 -4.14 6.52
CA PRO A 217 -11.72 -4.83 6.26
C PRO A 217 -11.77 -6.16 7.02
N GLN A 218 -12.91 -6.44 7.64
CA GLN A 218 -13.20 -7.69 8.32
C GLN A 218 -14.56 -8.24 7.87
N VAL A 219 -14.66 -9.57 7.77
CA VAL A 219 -15.93 -10.28 7.69
C VAL A 219 -16.08 -11.12 8.94
N LEU A 220 -17.20 -10.94 9.64
CA LEU A 220 -17.47 -11.54 10.94
C LEU A 220 -18.82 -12.26 10.90
N ARG A 221 -18.87 -13.48 11.40
CA ARG A 221 -20.10 -14.23 11.61
C ARG A 221 -20.59 -14.06 13.04
N TRP A 222 -21.86 -13.73 13.20
CA TRP A 222 -22.52 -13.74 14.49
C TRP A 222 -23.10 -15.14 14.77
N ASP A 223 -22.80 -15.72 15.95
CA ASP A 223 -23.31 -17.05 16.34
C ASP A 223 -24.47 -16.99 17.36
N GLY A 224 -24.98 -15.78 17.63
CA GLY A 224 -26.00 -15.54 18.67
C GLY A 224 -25.43 -15.08 20.01
N GLU A 225 -24.11 -15.24 20.23
CA GLU A 225 -23.41 -14.85 21.45
C GLU A 225 -22.17 -13.99 21.17
N ARG A 226 -21.42 -14.29 20.12
CA ARG A 226 -20.15 -13.63 19.78
C ARG A 226 -19.91 -13.57 18.27
N PHE A 227 -18.94 -12.75 17.90
CA PHE A 227 -18.43 -12.68 16.54
C PHE A 227 -17.26 -13.65 16.33
N THR A 228 -17.32 -14.41 15.24
CA THR A 228 -16.22 -15.21 14.71
C THR A 228 -15.65 -14.55 13.47
N VAL A 229 -14.33 -14.34 13.40
CA VAL A 229 -13.66 -13.74 12.25
C VAL A 229 -13.58 -14.75 11.10
N LEU A 230 -14.28 -14.50 10.00
CA LEU A 230 -14.21 -15.30 8.78
C LEU A 230 -13.11 -14.82 7.83
N PHE A 231 -12.87 -13.51 7.82
CA PHE A 231 -11.86 -12.85 7.01
C PHE A 231 -11.36 -11.59 7.70
N ARG A 232 -10.07 -11.27 7.53
CA ARG A 232 -9.55 -9.93 7.76
C ARG A 232 -8.33 -9.68 6.89
N ALA A 233 -8.12 -8.43 6.50
CA ALA A 233 -6.89 -7.96 5.87
C ALA A 233 -6.45 -6.63 6.48
N GLU A 234 -5.19 -6.29 6.28
CA GLU A 234 -4.65 -4.96 6.52
C GLU A 234 -4.15 -4.41 5.19
N LEU A 235 -4.77 -3.33 4.74
CA LEU A 235 -4.52 -2.68 3.46
C LEU A 235 -3.74 -1.40 3.71
N VAL A 236 -2.49 -1.36 3.27
CA VAL A 236 -1.62 -0.21 3.48
C VAL A 236 -1.67 0.71 2.26
N ASN A 237 -2.04 1.97 2.47
CA ASN A 237 -2.16 2.96 1.40
C ASN A 237 -0.92 3.85 1.25
N TRP A 238 0.20 3.43 1.84
CA TRP A 238 1.42 4.20 1.86
C TRP A 238 2.08 4.34 0.48
N ALA A 239 1.98 3.29 -0.35
CA ALA A 239 2.71 3.20 -1.61
C ALA A 239 1.82 3.14 -2.86
N GLY A 240 0.66 3.78 -2.76
CA GLY A 240 -0.45 3.62 -3.69
C GLY A 240 -1.71 3.17 -2.95
N ALA A 241 -2.87 3.38 -3.57
CA ALA A 241 -4.14 2.98 -2.99
C ALA A 241 -4.27 1.45 -3.04
N SER A 242 -4.35 0.83 -1.88
CA SER A 242 -4.97 -0.49 -1.76
C SER A 242 -6.48 -0.32 -1.81
N GLN A 243 -7.15 -1.22 -2.51
CA GLN A 243 -8.61 -1.24 -2.60
C GLN A 243 -9.10 -2.65 -2.31
N TRP A 244 -10.37 -2.76 -1.96
CA TRP A 244 -11.01 -4.04 -1.86
C TRP A 244 -12.48 -3.94 -2.25
N HIS A 245 -13.01 -5.04 -2.77
CA HIS A 245 -14.42 -5.17 -3.12
C HIS A 245 -14.85 -6.63 -3.11
N PHE A 246 -16.16 -6.83 -3.09
CA PHE A 246 -16.75 -8.15 -3.28
C PHE A 246 -17.04 -8.42 -4.76
N GLU A 247 -16.71 -9.62 -5.24
CA GLU A 247 -17.12 -10.11 -6.55
C GLU A 247 -18.06 -11.32 -6.40
N PRO A 248 -19.23 -11.35 -7.05
CA PRO A 248 -20.14 -12.49 -6.96
C PRO A 248 -19.48 -13.81 -7.38
N HIS A 249 -19.63 -14.86 -6.57
CA HIS A 249 -19.16 -16.20 -6.87
C HIS A 249 -20.16 -17.27 -6.42
N GLY A 250 -20.96 -17.77 -7.38
CA GLY A 250 -22.02 -18.72 -7.06
C GLY A 250 -23.11 -18.06 -6.22
N ALA A 251 -23.41 -18.62 -5.05
CA ALA A 251 -24.32 -18.02 -4.07
C ALA A 251 -23.63 -17.00 -3.15
N GLY A 252 -22.30 -17.09 -2.99
CA GLY A 252 -21.51 -16.20 -2.13
C GLY A 252 -20.74 -15.15 -2.92
N GLN A 253 -19.69 -14.63 -2.29
CA GLN A 253 -18.85 -13.56 -2.81
C GLN A 253 -17.37 -13.88 -2.57
N ASP A 254 -16.54 -13.71 -3.60
CA ASP A 254 -15.09 -13.62 -3.46
C ASP A 254 -14.73 -12.23 -2.92
N ILE A 255 -13.74 -12.12 -2.04
CA ILE A 255 -13.16 -10.85 -1.61
C ILE A 255 -11.92 -10.60 -2.48
N VAL A 256 -11.95 -9.50 -3.22
CA VAL A 256 -10.85 -9.10 -4.09
C VAL A 256 -10.14 -7.93 -3.45
N ILE A 257 -8.83 -8.06 -3.25
CA ILE A 257 -7.96 -7.01 -2.76
C ILE A 257 -6.99 -6.63 -3.88
N THR A 258 -6.89 -5.36 -4.19
CA THR A 258 -5.82 -4.78 -4.99
C THR A 258 -4.89 -3.98 -4.09
N TYR A 259 -3.58 -4.08 -4.33
CA TYR A 259 -2.58 -3.46 -3.45
C TYR A 259 -1.28 -3.17 -4.19
N PRO A 260 -0.51 -2.15 -3.79
CA PRO A 260 0.81 -1.92 -4.34
C PRO A 260 1.79 -3.03 -3.91
N ILE A 261 2.48 -3.63 -4.88
CA ILE A 261 3.60 -4.56 -4.64
C ILE A 261 4.88 -3.74 -4.46
N PHE A 262 5.42 -3.81 -3.26
CA PHE A 262 6.66 -3.14 -2.89
C PHE A 262 7.81 -3.74 -3.67
N MET A 263 8.35 -2.94 -4.58
CA MET A 263 9.60 -3.24 -5.26
C MET A 263 10.68 -2.57 -4.42
N PRO A 264 11.69 -3.30 -3.89
CA PRO A 264 12.75 -2.73 -3.03
C PRO A 264 13.50 -1.56 -3.69
N SER A 265 13.39 -1.53 -5.00
CA SER A 265 14.01 -0.57 -5.87
C SER A 265 13.15 0.72 -5.94
N ARG A 266 11.81 0.68 -5.94
CA ARG A 266 11.01 1.89 -6.22
C ARG A 266 10.78 2.80 -4.99
N PRO A 267 10.79 4.14 -5.16
CA PRO A 267 10.34 5.07 -4.13
C PRO A 267 8.87 4.83 -3.77
N ASP A 268 8.67 4.30 -2.56
CA ASP A 268 7.39 3.87 -2.00
C ASP A 268 6.25 4.87 -2.20
N LYS A 269 6.46 6.16 -1.92
CA LYS A 269 5.37 7.14 -1.91
C LYS A 269 4.97 7.74 -3.26
N PHE A 270 5.74 7.53 -4.34
CA PHE A 270 5.61 8.35 -5.56
C PHE A 270 5.65 7.58 -6.86
N ASP A 271 6.12 6.34 -6.85
CA ASP A 271 5.95 5.45 -7.99
C ASP A 271 4.68 4.61 -7.81
N PRO A 272 3.78 4.54 -8.80
CA PRO A 272 2.77 3.49 -8.80
C PRO A 272 3.51 2.15 -8.89
N HIS A 273 3.51 1.46 -7.76
CA HIS A 273 3.96 0.09 -7.65
C HIS A 273 3.13 -0.82 -8.56
N PRO A 274 3.69 -1.93 -9.09
CA PRO A 274 2.87 -2.96 -9.72
C PRO A 274 1.73 -3.34 -8.78
N GLU A 275 0.51 -3.47 -9.30
CA GLU A 275 -0.62 -3.81 -8.46
C GLU A 275 -0.70 -5.33 -8.28
N GLY A 276 -0.60 -5.78 -7.05
CA GLY A 276 -0.97 -7.13 -6.66
C GLY A 276 -2.48 -7.23 -6.56
N VAL A 277 -2.99 -8.39 -6.95
CA VAL A 277 -4.39 -8.76 -6.74
C VAL A 277 -4.42 -10.05 -5.97
N GLN A 278 -5.10 -10.05 -4.83
CA GLN A 278 -5.46 -11.24 -4.09
C GLN A 278 -6.96 -11.47 -4.23
N ARG A 279 -7.34 -12.73 -4.44
CA ARG A 279 -8.73 -13.17 -4.39
C ARG A 279 -8.87 -14.19 -3.28
N TRP A 280 -9.79 -13.93 -2.38
CA TRP A 280 -10.12 -14.78 -1.26
C TRP A 280 -11.50 -15.37 -1.48
N ARG A 281 -11.63 -16.67 -1.26
CA ARG A 281 -12.87 -17.40 -1.49
C ARG A 281 -13.33 -18.05 -0.19
N TRP A 282 -14.64 -18.02 0.03
CA TRP A 282 -15.26 -18.79 1.11
C TRP A 282 -15.00 -20.28 0.93
N ASP A 283 -14.45 -20.93 1.94
CA ASP A 283 -14.29 -22.38 2.03
C ASP A 283 -15.12 -22.90 3.21
N ALA A 284 -16.22 -23.57 2.88
CA ALA A 284 -17.16 -24.10 3.87
C ALA A 284 -16.56 -25.23 4.72
N GLU A 285 -15.54 -25.95 4.25
CA GLU A 285 -14.85 -26.98 5.04
C GLU A 285 -13.92 -26.34 6.06
N ALA A 286 -13.24 -25.25 5.67
CA ALA A 286 -12.36 -24.48 6.55
C ALA A 286 -13.12 -23.48 7.45
N ASP A 287 -14.41 -23.25 7.18
CA ASP A 287 -15.29 -22.25 7.82
C ASP A 287 -14.66 -20.84 7.84
N ARG A 288 -13.99 -20.47 6.75
CA ARG A 288 -13.31 -19.17 6.59
C ARG A 288 -13.04 -18.86 5.12
N TYR A 289 -12.69 -17.60 4.86
CA TYR A 289 -12.09 -17.22 3.58
C TYR A 289 -10.65 -17.71 3.48
N VAL A 290 -10.32 -18.36 2.36
CA VAL A 290 -8.98 -18.84 2.03
C VAL A 290 -8.44 -18.13 0.79
N LEU A 291 -7.14 -17.90 0.75
CA LEU A 291 -6.48 -17.29 -0.41
C LEU A 291 -6.62 -18.24 -1.61
N TRP A 292 -7.37 -17.81 -2.61
CA TRP A 292 -7.67 -18.61 -3.80
C TRP A 292 -6.70 -18.33 -4.95
N SER A 293 -6.34 -17.07 -5.17
CA SER A 293 -5.40 -16.70 -6.22
C SER A 293 -4.67 -15.40 -5.92
N THR A 294 -3.42 -15.33 -6.37
CA THR A 294 -2.64 -14.10 -6.49
C THR A 294 -2.35 -13.82 -7.95
N ALA A 295 -2.35 -12.54 -8.32
CA ALA A 295 -1.88 -12.07 -9.62
C ALA A 295 -1.11 -10.77 -9.44
N VAL A 296 -0.18 -10.50 -10.35
CA VAL A 296 0.43 -9.18 -10.49
C VAL A 296 -0.16 -8.57 -11.74
N GLN A 297 -0.90 -7.46 -11.59
CA GLN A 297 -1.26 -6.62 -12.71
C GLN A 297 -0.03 -5.82 -13.14
N THR A 298 0.23 -5.82 -14.44
CA THR A 298 1.28 -5.01 -15.02
C THR A 298 1.04 -3.55 -14.63
N PRO A 299 2.04 -2.81 -14.13
CA PRO A 299 1.88 -1.40 -13.77
C PRO A 299 1.32 -0.59 -14.94
N ALA A 300 0.75 0.58 -14.65
CA ALA A 300 0.32 1.51 -15.69
C ALA A 300 1.41 1.66 -16.78
N PRO A 301 1.06 1.66 -18.09
CA PRO A 301 1.99 1.38 -19.19
C PRO A 301 3.24 2.27 -19.30
N ILE A 302 3.25 3.41 -18.60
CA ILE A 302 4.27 4.44 -18.74
C ILE A 302 5.28 4.41 -17.59
N VAL A 303 4.85 4.17 -16.36
CA VAL A 303 5.76 3.84 -15.25
C VAL A 303 6.40 2.46 -15.49
N GLU A 304 5.71 1.59 -16.23
CA GLU A 304 6.31 0.39 -16.81
C GLU A 304 7.54 0.72 -17.69
N ARG A 305 7.56 1.85 -18.41
CA ARG A 305 8.70 2.24 -19.27
C ARG A 305 9.91 2.66 -18.45
N LEU A 306 9.75 3.57 -17.49
CA LEU A 306 10.85 3.96 -16.61
C LEU A 306 11.37 2.73 -15.85
N ALA A 307 10.47 1.90 -15.32
CA ALA A 307 10.86 0.67 -14.65
C ALA A 307 11.59 -0.33 -15.54
N LYS A 308 11.20 -0.47 -16.81
CA LYS A 308 11.95 -1.27 -17.78
C LYS A 308 13.35 -0.71 -18.01
N SER A 309 13.51 0.61 -18.06
CA SER A 309 14.82 1.26 -18.13
C SER A 309 15.67 0.95 -16.90
N GLU A 310 15.09 1.07 -15.69
CA GLU A 310 15.78 0.75 -14.44
C GLU A 310 16.19 -0.73 -14.38
N ILE A 311 15.31 -1.66 -14.78
CA ILE A 311 15.62 -3.10 -14.88
C ILE A 311 16.77 -3.33 -15.87
N ALA A 312 16.73 -2.69 -17.05
CA ALA A 312 17.80 -2.79 -18.05
C ALA A 312 19.13 -2.22 -17.51
N LEU A 313 19.10 -1.10 -16.78
CA LEU A 313 20.27 -0.54 -16.11
C LEU A 313 20.86 -1.51 -15.09
N GLN A 314 20.04 -2.07 -14.20
CA GLN A 314 20.46 -3.12 -13.24
C GLN A 314 21.01 -4.35 -13.96
N ALA A 315 20.48 -4.65 -15.13
CA ALA A 315 20.88 -5.78 -15.92
C ALA A 315 22.19 -5.56 -16.71
N GLY A 316 22.80 -4.37 -16.64
CA GLY A 316 23.97 -4.02 -17.45
C GLY A 316 23.62 -3.80 -18.94
N GLU A 317 22.35 -3.73 -19.30
CA GLU A 317 21.86 -3.52 -20.66
C GLU A 317 21.77 -2.02 -20.98
N TYR A 318 22.89 -1.30 -20.82
CA TYR A 318 22.92 0.17 -20.81
C TYR A 318 22.34 0.82 -22.07
N SER A 319 22.53 0.25 -23.26
CA SER A 319 21.91 0.77 -24.49
C SER A 319 20.39 0.63 -24.49
N ALA A 320 19.85 -0.47 -23.93
CA ALA A 320 18.40 -0.65 -23.80
C ALA A 320 17.83 0.31 -22.75
N ALA A 321 18.52 0.49 -21.62
CA ALA A 321 18.19 1.46 -20.59
C ALA A 321 18.12 2.90 -21.16
N LEU A 322 19.15 3.33 -21.91
CA LEU A 322 19.18 4.63 -22.58
C LEU A 322 18.00 4.86 -23.54
N CYS A 323 17.65 3.84 -24.33
CA CYS A 323 16.50 3.92 -25.22
C CYS A 323 15.20 4.14 -24.42
N GLY A 324 15.05 3.45 -23.29
CA GLY A 324 13.94 3.61 -22.37
C GLY A 324 13.89 5.00 -21.72
N TYR A 325 15.01 5.50 -21.17
CA TYR A 325 15.09 6.85 -20.60
C TYR A 325 14.79 7.93 -21.63
N SER A 326 15.35 7.82 -22.83
CA SER A 326 15.08 8.77 -23.93
C SER A 326 13.59 8.81 -24.31
N THR A 327 12.95 7.64 -24.33
CA THR A 327 11.50 7.54 -24.59
C THR A 327 10.69 8.17 -23.48
N PHE A 328 11.06 7.92 -22.22
CA PHE A 328 10.40 8.51 -21.04
C PHE A 328 10.52 10.04 -21.02
N LEU A 329 11.72 10.57 -21.24
CA LEU A 329 11.98 12.02 -21.27
C LEU A 329 11.22 12.75 -22.38
N ALA A 330 10.91 12.06 -23.48
CA ALA A 330 10.17 12.61 -24.62
C ALA A 330 8.63 12.47 -24.50
N ASP A 331 8.12 11.86 -23.43
CA ASP A 331 6.70 11.54 -23.29
C ASP A 331 5.88 12.70 -22.71
N GLU A 332 5.61 13.71 -23.53
CA GLU A 332 4.82 14.90 -23.14
C GLU A 332 3.41 14.53 -22.63
N ALA A 333 2.78 13.48 -23.18
CA ALA A 333 1.45 13.07 -22.77
C ALA A 333 1.42 12.56 -21.32
N TRP A 334 2.45 11.82 -20.90
CA TRP A 334 2.60 11.42 -19.50
C TRP A 334 2.91 12.61 -18.59
N GLN A 335 3.76 13.53 -19.04
CA GLN A 335 4.08 14.72 -18.25
C GLN A 335 2.81 15.54 -17.97
N ASP A 336 1.95 15.71 -18.98
CA ASP A 336 0.64 16.36 -18.83
C ASP A 336 -0.30 15.59 -17.89
N GLU A 337 -0.41 14.27 -18.05
CA GLU A 337 -1.23 13.42 -17.18
C GLU A 337 -0.75 13.46 -15.72
N PHE A 338 0.57 13.37 -15.51
CA PHE A 338 1.19 13.48 -14.20
C PHE A 338 0.83 14.80 -13.52
N LEU A 339 0.92 15.92 -14.26
CA LEU A 339 0.51 17.23 -13.76
C LEU A 339 -0.97 17.26 -13.41
N VAL A 340 -1.86 16.76 -14.26
CA VAL A 340 -3.31 16.73 -13.98
C VAL A 340 -3.62 15.93 -12.70
N GLN A 341 -2.97 14.77 -12.53
CA GLN A 341 -3.17 13.92 -11.34
C GLN A 341 -2.64 14.58 -10.06
N HIS A 342 -1.51 15.29 -10.12
CA HIS A 342 -0.82 15.80 -8.94
C HIS A 342 -1.07 17.30 -8.65
N GLN A 343 -1.69 18.04 -9.58
CA GLN A 343 -2.08 19.45 -9.37
C GLN A 343 -3.14 19.62 -8.28
N GLY A 344 -3.99 18.61 -8.07
CA GLY A 344 -5.04 18.64 -7.04
C GLY A 344 -4.52 18.53 -5.61
N ALA A 345 -3.29 18.03 -5.41
CA ALA A 345 -2.74 17.79 -4.08
C ALA A 345 -2.32 19.10 -3.40
N MET A 346 -1.56 19.95 -4.08
CA MET A 346 -1.14 21.30 -3.65
C MET A 346 -0.55 22.09 -4.84
N PRO A 347 -0.77 23.42 -4.95
CA PRO A 347 -0.18 24.22 -6.03
C PRO A 347 1.35 24.11 -6.09
N GLY A 348 1.92 23.85 -7.27
CA GLY A 348 3.36 23.80 -7.49
C GLY A 348 4.03 22.47 -7.11
N VAL A 349 3.33 21.55 -6.44
CA VAL A 349 3.89 20.24 -6.09
C VAL A 349 4.04 19.39 -7.34
N GLY A 350 3.01 19.30 -8.18
CA GLY A 350 3.06 18.51 -9.41
C GLY A 350 4.21 18.91 -10.34
N GLU A 351 4.42 20.22 -10.57
CA GLU A 351 5.50 20.72 -11.43
C GLU A 351 6.89 20.39 -10.87
N ARG A 352 7.06 20.55 -9.56
CA ARG A 352 8.32 20.25 -8.89
C ARG A 352 8.63 18.75 -8.90
N GLU A 353 7.65 17.89 -8.64
CA GLU A 353 7.84 16.44 -8.70
C GLU A 353 8.13 15.98 -10.13
N LEU A 354 7.45 16.55 -11.13
CA LEU A 354 7.71 16.26 -12.53
C LEU A 354 9.16 16.58 -12.91
N ALA A 355 9.64 17.78 -12.58
CA ALA A 355 11.02 18.19 -12.84
C ALA A 355 12.02 17.20 -12.23
N ALA A 356 11.75 16.78 -10.98
CA ALA A 356 12.60 15.85 -10.26
C ALA A 356 12.61 14.45 -10.93
N TRP A 357 11.47 13.95 -11.42
CA TRP A 357 11.40 12.70 -12.20
C TRP A 357 12.21 12.75 -13.50
N LEU A 358 12.11 13.86 -14.23
CA LEU A 358 12.86 14.05 -15.46
C LEU A 358 14.36 14.11 -15.19
N ASP A 359 14.78 14.83 -14.15
CA ASP A 359 16.18 14.90 -13.74
C ASP A 359 16.73 13.57 -13.24
N PHE A 360 15.91 12.76 -12.58
CA PHE A 360 16.30 11.40 -12.17
C PHE A 360 16.58 10.52 -13.40
N ALA A 361 15.69 10.53 -14.39
CA ALA A 361 15.90 9.83 -15.65
C ALA A 361 17.14 10.34 -16.41
N ARG A 362 17.42 11.66 -16.39
CA ARG A 362 18.66 12.23 -16.95
C ARG A 362 19.89 11.74 -16.21
N LEU A 363 19.88 11.74 -14.88
CA LEU A 363 21.00 11.26 -14.08
C LEU A 363 21.35 9.80 -14.43
N HIS A 364 20.35 8.92 -14.50
CA HIS A 364 20.58 7.52 -14.86
C HIS A 364 20.95 7.32 -16.33
N ALA A 365 20.40 8.13 -17.24
CA ALA A 365 20.86 8.16 -18.63
C ALA A 365 22.34 8.57 -18.73
N ALA A 366 22.78 9.57 -17.96
CA ALA A 366 24.19 9.97 -17.92
C ALA A 366 25.10 8.86 -17.39
N LEU A 367 24.68 8.12 -16.36
CA LEU A 367 25.41 6.93 -15.88
C LEU A 367 25.55 5.87 -16.99
N CYS A 368 24.48 5.61 -17.74
CA CYS A 368 24.54 4.69 -18.88
C CYS A 368 25.51 5.17 -19.97
N HIS A 369 25.51 6.45 -20.31
CA HIS A 369 26.46 7.03 -21.26
C HIS A 369 27.91 6.85 -20.77
N ALA A 370 28.17 7.10 -19.49
CA ALA A 370 29.51 6.92 -18.92
C ALA A 370 29.97 5.45 -18.99
N LEU A 371 29.06 4.51 -18.73
CA LEU A 371 29.31 3.06 -18.81
C LEU A 371 29.50 2.55 -20.24
N LEU A 372 29.01 3.29 -21.23
CA LEU A 372 29.21 3.03 -22.66
C LEU A 372 30.42 3.77 -23.25
N ASP A 373 31.22 4.45 -22.41
CA ASP A 373 32.39 5.25 -22.82
C ASP A 373 32.00 6.42 -23.75
N GLU A 374 30.88 7.09 -23.43
CA GLU A 374 30.32 8.24 -24.16
C GLU A 374 30.43 9.53 -23.30
N PRO A 375 31.64 10.12 -23.16
CA PRO A 375 31.90 11.17 -22.18
C PRO A 375 31.25 12.51 -22.49
N ASP A 376 31.05 12.85 -23.77
CA ASP A 376 30.43 14.12 -24.15
C ASP A 376 28.92 14.09 -23.85
N GLU A 377 28.26 13.00 -24.19
CA GLU A 377 26.85 12.72 -23.87
C GLU A 377 26.62 12.65 -22.37
N THR A 378 27.55 12.03 -21.62
CA THR A 378 27.53 12.01 -20.15
C THR A 378 27.50 13.44 -19.59
N ARG A 379 28.47 14.29 -19.97
CA ARG A 379 28.57 15.66 -19.47
C ARG A 379 27.37 16.50 -19.89
N GLN A 380 26.93 16.37 -21.15
CA GLN A 380 25.76 17.10 -21.64
C GLN A 380 24.50 16.76 -20.82
N THR A 381 24.30 15.47 -20.54
CA THR A 381 23.12 14.99 -19.81
C THR A 381 23.16 15.43 -18.34
N LEU A 382 24.32 15.35 -17.67
CA LEU A 382 24.47 15.83 -16.28
C LEU A 382 24.23 17.34 -16.15
N ASN A 383 24.69 18.14 -17.12
CA ASN A 383 24.50 19.59 -17.13
C ASN A 383 23.04 20.02 -17.33
N ALA A 384 22.15 19.11 -17.72
CA ALA A 384 20.72 19.37 -17.92
C ALA A 384 19.87 19.10 -16.66
N ILE A 385 20.49 18.67 -15.56
CA ILE A 385 19.83 18.45 -14.27
C ILE A 385 19.73 19.78 -13.53
N GLU A 386 18.55 20.11 -12.99
CA GLU A 386 18.29 21.40 -12.33
C GLU A 386 17.82 21.24 -10.88
N THR A 387 17.30 20.07 -10.50
CA THR A 387 16.74 19.79 -9.18
C THR A 387 17.86 19.70 -8.13
N ASP A 388 17.85 20.57 -7.12
CA ASP A 388 18.94 20.77 -6.14
C ASP A 388 19.60 19.48 -5.62
N ASP A 389 18.81 18.53 -5.11
CA ASP A 389 19.35 17.28 -4.54
C ASP A 389 20.01 16.39 -5.62
N LEU A 390 19.46 16.34 -6.84
CA LEU A 390 20.03 15.59 -7.97
C LEU A 390 21.22 16.32 -8.59
N LEU A 391 21.18 17.65 -8.60
CA LEU A 391 22.26 18.50 -9.09
C LEU A 391 23.52 18.29 -8.25
N GLN A 392 23.39 18.10 -6.93
CA GLN A 392 24.51 17.77 -6.07
C GLN A 392 25.17 16.43 -6.47
N LEU A 393 24.38 15.41 -6.78
CA LEU A 393 24.87 14.12 -7.27
C LEU A 393 25.53 14.26 -8.64
N ALA A 394 24.89 14.99 -9.55
CA ALA A 394 25.39 15.23 -10.89
C ALA A 394 26.75 15.94 -10.88
N HIS A 395 26.91 16.97 -10.03
CA HIS A 395 28.18 17.66 -9.83
C HIS A 395 29.24 16.73 -9.24
N ALA A 396 28.94 15.98 -8.19
CA ALA A 396 29.91 15.07 -7.58
C ALA A 396 30.40 13.99 -8.56
N PHE A 397 29.49 13.44 -9.36
CA PHE A 397 29.85 12.52 -10.44
C PHE A 397 30.69 13.22 -11.50
N SER A 398 30.24 14.35 -12.04
CA SER A 398 30.90 15.08 -13.12
C SER A 398 32.32 15.53 -12.74
N ASP A 399 32.50 16.05 -11.53
CA ASP A 399 33.79 16.54 -11.03
C ASP A 399 34.82 15.40 -10.91
N ALA A 400 34.39 14.23 -10.43
CA ALA A 400 35.24 13.06 -10.29
C ALA A 400 35.45 12.30 -11.62
N TYR A 401 34.49 12.37 -12.54
CA TYR A 401 34.62 11.82 -13.89
C TYR A 401 35.67 12.59 -14.69
N GLY A 402 35.63 13.93 -14.62
CA GLY A 402 36.67 14.82 -15.12
C GLY A 402 36.99 14.69 -16.62
N ASP A 403 38.15 15.23 -17.01
CA ASP A 403 38.67 15.12 -18.38
C ASP A 403 39.25 13.73 -18.68
N ASP A 404 39.74 13.04 -17.64
CA ASP A 404 40.32 11.70 -17.72
C ASP A 404 39.27 10.58 -17.76
N THR A 405 37.97 10.92 -17.72
CA THR A 405 36.84 9.97 -17.83
C THR A 405 36.91 8.83 -16.80
N ASN A 406 37.28 9.15 -15.56
CA ASN A 406 37.52 8.15 -14.53
C ASN A 406 36.20 7.65 -13.91
N LEU A 407 35.57 6.68 -14.59
CA LEU A 407 34.29 6.09 -14.18
C LEU A 407 34.30 5.56 -12.74
N VAL A 408 35.38 4.90 -12.31
CA VAL A 408 35.49 4.31 -10.97
C VAL A 408 35.46 5.40 -9.89
N ALA A 409 36.21 6.50 -10.11
CA ALA A 409 36.21 7.63 -9.20
C ALA A 409 34.85 8.35 -9.18
N ALA A 410 34.22 8.50 -10.35
CA ALA A 410 32.91 9.14 -10.50
C ALA A 410 31.81 8.41 -9.73
N LEU A 411 31.72 7.09 -9.89
CA LEU A 411 30.73 6.27 -9.18
C LEU A 411 30.96 6.27 -7.66
N ALA A 412 32.22 6.20 -7.20
CA ALA A 412 32.52 6.30 -5.77
C ALA A 412 32.19 7.69 -5.20
N ALA A 413 32.40 8.77 -5.95
CA ALA A 413 32.02 10.13 -5.54
C ALA A 413 30.49 10.29 -5.44
N TYR A 414 29.76 9.75 -6.41
CA TYR A 414 28.31 9.68 -6.43
C TYR A 414 27.75 8.99 -5.18
N GLU A 415 28.22 7.77 -4.86
CA GLU A 415 27.76 7.01 -3.68
C GLU A 415 28.11 7.67 -2.36
N ARG A 416 29.25 8.36 -2.26
CA ARG A 416 29.59 9.12 -1.04
C ARG A 416 28.64 10.28 -0.78
N VAL A 417 28.14 10.93 -1.83
CA VAL A 417 27.13 11.99 -1.64
C VAL A 417 25.82 11.37 -1.16
N ILE A 418 25.40 10.23 -1.72
CA ILE A 418 24.22 9.49 -1.24
C ILE A 418 24.39 9.11 0.24
N ALA A 419 25.53 8.51 0.61
CA ALA A 419 25.83 8.08 1.98
C ALA A 419 25.94 9.26 2.97
N ALA A 420 26.41 10.42 2.51
CA ALA A 420 26.59 11.61 3.34
C ALA A 420 25.33 12.47 3.46
N GLN A 421 24.30 12.24 2.64
CA GLN A 421 23.02 12.91 2.82
C GLN A 421 22.48 12.45 4.18
N PRO A 422 22.34 13.37 5.16
CA PRO A 422 21.77 12.99 6.43
C PRO A 422 20.39 12.42 6.15
N ALA A 423 20.02 11.43 6.94
CA ALA A 423 18.65 11.22 7.37
C ALA A 423 17.98 12.56 7.52
N ARG A 424 17.32 13.08 6.48
CA ARG A 424 16.59 14.33 6.61
C ARG A 424 15.34 13.90 7.37
N GLU A 425 15.46 13.76 8.69
CA GLU A 425 14.36 13.53 9.60
C GLU A 425 13.24 14.48 9.19
N GLY A 426 12.04 13.94 9.05
CA GLY A 426 10.85 14.66 8.63
C GLY A 426 10.52 15.78 9.60
N ILE A 427 11.18 16.94 9.47
CA ILE A 427 10.67 18.19 10.01
C ILE A 427 9.34 18.41 9.30
N ALA A 428 8.25 18.21 10.05
CA ALA A 428 6.86 18.15 9.61
C ALA A 428 6.30 19.49 9.08
N GLY A 429 7.12 20.36 8.51
CA GLY A 429 6.75 21.74 8.16
C GLY A 429 7.16 22.24 6.79
N GLU A 430 8.04 21.55 6.07
CA GLU A 430 8.43 21.97 4.70
C GLU A 430 7.92 20.98 3.66
N PRO A 431 7.12 21.43 2.66
CA PRO A 431 6.72 20.58 1.54
C PRO A 431 7.98 20.23 0.73
N ARG A 432 8.56 19.07 1.00
CA ARG A 432 9.74 18.57 0.28
C ARG A 432 9.35 18.09 -1.13
N PRO A 433 10.26 18.14 -2.12
CA PRO A 433 10.13 17.32 -3.32
C PRO A 433 10.18 15.87 -2.87
N ALA A 434 9.02 15.26 -2.70
CA ALA A 434 8.91 14.03 -1.96
C ALA A 434 9.19 12.83 -2.90
N GLY A 435 9.03 12.96 -4.21
CA GLY A 435 9.35 11.93 -5.22
C GLY A 435 10.77 11.42 -5.19
N VAL A 436 11.72 12.35 -5.22
CA VAL A 436 13.12 12.00 -5.53
C VAL A 436 13.97 11.82 -4.28
N ALA A 437 13.60 12.45 -3.16
CA ALA A 437 14.24 12.23 -1.87
C ALA A 437 14.24 10.75 -1.43
N TRP A 438 13.23 9.98 -1.84
CA TRP A 438 13.11 8.55 -1.55
C TRP A 438 13.68 7.65 -2.65
N ALA A 439 13.94 8.20 -3.84
CA ALA A 439 14.68 7.52 -4.90
C ALA A 439 16.19 7.44 -4.58
N TYR A 440 16.67 8.17 -3.55
CA TYR A 440 18.04 8.10 -3.01
C TYR A 440 18.31 6.92 -2.07
N ARG A 441 17.38 5.96 -1.95
CA ARG A 441 17.71 4.71 -1.26
C ARG A 441 18.93 4.07 -1.93
N PRO A 442 19.80 3.37 -1.22
CA PRO A 442 21.01 2.83 -1.82
C PRO A 442 20.65 1.72 -2.81
N TRP A 443 20.56 2.06 -4.09
CA TRP A 443 20.36 1.11 -5.17
C TRP A 443 21.69 0.40 -5.48
N PRO A 444 21.66 -0.81 -6.05
CA PRO A 444 22.86 -1.58 -6.30
C PRO A 444 23.66 -1.04 -7.49
N TYR A 445 23.30 0.12 -8.06
CA TYR A 445 23.75 0.60 -9.36
C TYR A 445 25.26 0.69 -9.45
N THR A 446 25.92 1.37 -8.52
CA THR A 446 27.38 1.52 -8.57
C THR A 446 28.09 0.18 -8.51
N VAL A 447 27.69 -0.70 -7.58
CA VAL A 447 28.30 -2.01 -7.42
C VAL A 447 28.07 -2.87 -8.65
N LEU A 448 26.83 -2.96 -9.15
CA LEU A 448 26.50 -3.72 -10.36
C LEU A 448 27.16 -3.16 -11.60
N ALA A 449 27.22 -1.83 -11.74
CA ALA A 449 27.86 -1.18 -12.87
C ALA A 449 29.36 -1.50 -12.92
N LEU A 450 30.03 -1.45 -11.77
CA LEU A 450 31.43 -1.86 -11.63
C LEU A 450 31.61 -3.34 -11.93
N LEU A 451 30.74 -4.22 -11.40
CA LEU A 451 30.83 -5.66 -11.64
C LEU A 451 30.56 -6.07 -13.09
N ASN A 452 29.63 -5.39 -13.77
CA ASN A 452 29.31 -5.62 -15.19
C ASN A 452 30.31 -4.98 -16.16
N ALA A 453 31.17 -4.08 -15.68
CA ALA A 453 32.24 -3.51 -16.50
C ALA A 453 33.38 -4.52 -16.74
N ALA A 454 34.20 -4.26 -17.76
CA ALA A 454 35.36 -5.09 -18.06
C ALA A 454 36.34 -5.12 -16.86
N ASN A 455 36.65 -6.32 -16.35
CA ASN A 455 37.42 -6.55 -15.11
C ASN A 455 36.66 -6.22 -13.80
N GLY A 456 35.35 -6.48 -13.78
CA GLY A 456 34.47 -5.96 -12.74
C GLY A 456 34.91 -6.12 -11.28
N PRO A 457 35.29 -7.31 -10.80
CA PRO A 457 35.75 -7.48 -9.41
C PRO A 457 36.97 -6.59 -9.06
N ALA A 458 37.90 -6.39 -9.99
CA ALA A 458 39.06 -5.53 -9.77
C ALA A 458 38.67 -4.04 -9.77
N LEU A 459 37.70 -3.64 -10.59
CA LEU A 459 37.17 -2.27 -10.58
C LEU A 459 36.41 -1.96 -9.28
N LEU A 460 35.64 -2.92 -8.77
CA LEU A 460 34.96 -2.78 -7.48
C LEU A 460 35.96 -2.68 -6.33
N ASP A 461 36.97 -3.55 -6.29
CA ASP A 461 38.04 -3.48 -5.28
C ASP A 461 38.75 -2.12 -5.31
N ARG A 462 39.03 -1.61 -6.51
CA ARG A 462 39.59 -0.28 -6.71
C ARG A 462 38.66 0.84 -6.21
N ALA A 463 37.36 0.76 -6.49
CA ALA A 463 36.39 1.74 -6.00
C ALA A 463 36.37 1.81 -4.47
N ILE A 464 36.41 0.64 -3.80
CA ILE A 464 36.42 0.53 -2.35
C ILE A 464 37.74 1.05 -1.77
N ASN A 465 38.87 0.50 -2.23
CA ASN A 465 40.16 0.72 -1.59
C ASN A 465 40.86 2.03 -1.99
N GLU A 466 40.72 2.46 -3.25
CA GLU A 466 41.39 3.68 -3.74
C GLU A 466 40.48 4.91 -3.64
N TYR A 467 39.19 4.74 -3.92
CA TYR A 467 38.24 5.85 -4.01
C TYR A 467 37.26 5.93 -2.84
N GLY A 468 37.28 4.98 -1.91
CA GLY A 468 36.48 5.03 -0.68
C GLY A 468 34.98 4.88 -0.95
N LEU A 469 34.60 3.99 -1.85
CA LEU A 469 33.20 3.57 -2.02
C LEU A 469 32.67 3.03 -0.67
N PRO A 470 31.60 3.60 -0.09
CA PRO A 470 31.17 3.29 1.27
C PRO A 470 30.29 2.03 1.28
N VAL A 471 30.90 0.87 1.03
CA VAL A 471 30.22 -0.43 1.08
C VAL A 471 31.04 -1.45 1.86
N GLN A 472 30.36 -2.27 2.65
CA GLN A 472 30.96 -3.46 3.23
C GLN A 472 30.66 -4.65 2.32
N THR A 473 31.67 -5.41 1.90
CA THR A 473 31.50 -6.55 0.99
C THR A 473 31.96 -7.87 1.62
N LEU A 474 31.34 -8.97 1.20
CA LEU A 474 31.74 -10.34 1.49
C LEU A 474 31.62 -11.17 0.20
N TRP A 475 32.69 -11.87 -0.17
CA TRP A 475 32.73 -12.77 -1.31
C TRP A 475 32.70 -14.22 -0.82
N THR A 476 31.77 -15.02 -1.35
CA THR A 476 31.71 -16.46 -1.07
C THR A 476 30.77 -17.16 -2.05
N ASP A 477 31.06 -18.43 -2.34
CA ASP A 477 30.12 -19.37 -2.96
C ASP A 477 28.95 -19.67 -1.99
N LEU A 478 27.80 -19.04 -2.23
CA LEU A 478 26.58 -19.13 -1.43
C LEU A 478 25.69 -20.28 -1.91
N ASP A 479 25.63 -20.56 -3.22
CA ASP A 479 24.72 -21.55 -3.80
C ASP A 479 25.37 -22.92 -4.07
N GLY A 480 26.70 -23.01 -3.96
CA GLY A 480 27.50 -24.22 -4.12
C GLY A 480 27.87 -24.54 -5.57
N ASP A 481 27.68 -23.62 -6.52
CA ASP A 481 27.99 -23.81 -7.94
C ASP A 481 29.48 -23.66 -8.29
N GLY A 482 30.29 -23.22 -7.32
CA GLY A 482 31.73 -22.99 -7.46
C GLY A 482 32.11 -21.61 -7.98
N ARG A 483 31.17 -20.68 -8.11
CA ARG A 483 31.37 -19.24 -8.34
C ARG A 483 31.11 -18.50 -7.04
N ASP A 484 31.82 -17.40 -6.82
CA ASP A 484 31.58 -16.58 -5.64
C ASP A 484 30.45 -15.58 -5.94
N GLU A 485 29.45 -15.53 -5.06
CA GLU A 485 28.53 -14.41 -4.94
C GLU A 485 29.16 -13.27 -4.14
N LEU A 486 28.62 -12.06 -4.36
CA LEU A 486 28.94 -10.88 -3.57
C LEU A 486 27.76 -10.52 -2.68
N ALA A 487 27.94 -10.59 -1.36
CA ALA A 487 27.05 -9.90 -0.43
C ALA A 487 27.62 -8.52 -0.10
N TRP A 488 26.79 -7.49 -0.05
CA TRP A 488 27.23 -6.18 0.43
C TRP A 488 26.18 -5.41 1.20
N LEU A 489 26.63 -4.58 2.12
CA LEU A 489 25.81 -3.63 2.87
C LEU A 489 26.06 -2.23 2.31
N SER A 490 24.98 -1.58 1.89
CA SER A 490 25.01 -0.17 1.54
C SER A 490 25.11 0.71 2.79
N ASP A 491 26.00 1.70 2.78
CA ASP A 491 26.12 2.67 3.87
C ASP A 491 25.21 3.89 3.64
N ALA A 492 23.94 3.74 4.02
CA ALA A 492 22.95 4.82 4.05
C ALA A 492 22.22 4.79 5.40
N GLU A 493 21.35 5.76 5.69
CA GLU A 493 20.47 5.71 6.86
C GLU A 493 19.60 4.44 6.84
N TRP A 494 18.94 4.18 5.70
CA TRP A 494 18.23 2.92 5.46
C TRP A 494 19.17 1.97 4.73
N ARG A 495 19.80 1.08 5.48
CA ARG A 495 20.77 0.12 4.95
C ARG A 495 20.04 -1.04 4.29
N VAL A 496 20.62 -1.56 3.21
CA VAL A 496 20.15 -2.74 2.50
C VAL A 496 21.31 -3.70 2.37
N VAL A 497 21.08 -4.96 2.75
CA VAL A 497 21.97 -6.06 2.38
C VAL A 497 21.53 -6.53 1.00
N TRP A 498 22.45 -6.45 0.06
CA TRP A 498 22.31 -6.92 -1.30
C TRP A 498 23.10 -8.20 -1.49
N VAL A 499 22.63 -9.05 -2.40
CA VAL A 499 23.39 -10.20 -2.92
C VAL A 499 23.42 -10.11 -4.42
N GLY A 500 24.62 -10.18 -4.97
CA GLY A 500 24.89 -10.21 -6.38
C GLY A 500 25.46 -11.56 -6.81
N TRP A 501 25.04 -12.03 -7.97
CA TRP A 501 25.46 -13.30 -8.55
C TRP A 501 25.72 -13.13 -10.04
N GLN A 502 26.50 -14.05 -10.61
CA GLN A 502 26.87 -14.02 -12.03
C GLN A 502 26.05 -15.05 -12.82
N GLU A 503 25.28 -14.60 -13.81
CA GLU A 503 24.56 -15.45 -14.75
C GLU A 503 25.52 -16.27 -15.65
N GLU A 504 24.99 -17.29 -16.35
CA GLU A 504 25.77 -18.10 -17.29
C GLU A 504 26.44 -17.28 -18.41
N ASN A 505 25.82 -16.16 -18.80
CA ASN A 505 26.33 -15.23 -19.81
C ASN A 505 27.45 -14.30 -19.28
N GLY A 506 27.78 -14.37 -17.98
CA GLY A 506 28.79 -13.54 -17.32
C GLY A 506 28.26 -12.21 -16.76
N ALA A 507 26.99 -11.87 -16.97
CA ALA A 507 26.37 -10.67 -16.42
C ALA A 507 26.09 -10.83 -14.92
N TRP A 508 26.37 -9.78 -14.16
CA TRP A 508 26.01 -9.68 -12.76
C TRP A 508 24.57 -9.19 -12.60
N ARG A 509 23.87 -9.83 -11.67
CA ARG A 509 22.56 -9.47 -11.16
C ARG A 509 22.64 -9.23 -9.67
N ALA A 510 21.68 -8.53 -9.10
CA ALA A 510 21.55 -8.46 -7.65
C ALA A 510 20.12 -8.29 -7.17
N THR A 511 19.90 -8.64 -5.91
CA THR A 511 18.64 -8.44 -5.21
C THR A 511 18.92 -7.98 -3.77
N GLY A 512 18.05 -7.10 -3.25
CA GLY A 512 18.04 -6.75 -1.83
C GLY A 512 17.40 -7.89 -1.06
N ILE A 513 18.03 -8.32 0.04
CA ILE A 513 17.58 -9.49 0.83
C ILE A 513 17.18 -9.12 2.28
N ALA A 514 17.63 -7.96 2.77
CA ALA A 514 17.23 -7.39 4.05
C ALA A 514 17.41 -5.87 4.00
N ALA A 515 16.56 -5.13 4.72
CA ALA A 515 16.65 -3.68 4.77
C ALA A 515 16.22 -3.13 6.14
N GLY A 516 16.88 -2.08 6.62
CA GLY A 516 16.57 -1.42 7.90
C GLY A 516 17.58 -0.35 8.31
N ASP A 517 17.24 0.43 9.32
CA ASP A 517 18.09 1.47 9.92
C ASP A 517 19.18 0.91 10.85
N ASP A 518 18.89 -0.16 11.61
CA ASP A 518 19.87 -0.91 12.41
C ASP A 518 20.19 -2.28 11.79
N LEU A 519 20.71 -2.24 10.55
CA LEU A 519 21.14 -3.42 9.82
C LEU A 519 22.68 -3.50 9.76
N ALA A 520 23.22 -4.68 10.05
CA ALA A 520 24.65 -5.00 9.93
C ALA A 520 24.87 -6.29 9.14
N LEU A 521 25.94 -6.33 8.35
CA LEU A 521 26.41 -7.52 7.65
C LEU A 521 27.56 -8.13 8.47
N GLU A 522 27.30 -9.24 9.16
CA GLU A 522 28.22 -9.75 10.21
C GLU A 522 29.21 -10.78 9.69
N GLY A 523 28.85 -11.54 8.66
CA GLY A 523 29.71 -12.55 8.10
C GLY A 523 28.99 -13.60 7.25
N ILE A 524 29.68 -14.71 7.04
CA ILE A 524 29.20 -15.86 6.27
C ILE A 524 28.92 -17.02 7.23
N ALA A 525 27.72 -17.59 7.13
CA ALA A 525 27.35 -18.81 7.83
C ALA A 525 27.93 -20.02 7.10
N PRO A 526 28.37 -21.06 7.83
CA PRO A 526 28.93 -22.26 7.22
C PRO A 526 27.91 -22.97 6.31
N PRO A 527 28.37 -23.72 5.30
CA PRO A 527 27.49 -24.48 4.42
C PRO A 527 26.57 -25.43 5.20
N ASP A 528 25.31 -25.57 4.78
CA ASP A 528 24.39 -26.57 5.34
C ASP A 528 24.62 -27.96 4.74
N GLU A 529 23.71 -28.90 5.04
CA GLU A 529 23.73 -30.26 4.52
C GLU A 529 23.63 -30.33 2.98
N THR A 530 23.09 -29.30 2.34
CA THR A 530 23.01 -29.14 0.88
C THR A 530 24.24 -28.48 0.27
N ARG A 531 25.23 -28.13 1.10
CA ARG A 531 26.45 -27.38 0.76
C ARG A 531 26.23 -25.92 0.38
N ARG A 532 25.06 -25.35 0.68
CA ARG A 532 24.79 -23.93 0.47
C ARG A 532 25.27 -23.10 1.65
N GLY A 533 26.03 -22.05 1.37
CA GLY A 533 26.45 -21.06 2.35
C GLY A 533 25.28 -20.24 2.89
N GLY A 534 25.56 -19.31 3.80
CA GLY A 534 24.57 -18.33 4.23
C GLY A 534 25.19 -17.00 4.58
N ILE A 535 24.37 -15.97 4.71
CA ILE A 535 24.78 -14.63 5.13
C ILE A 535 24.24 -14.39 6.54
N VAL A 536 25.11 -13.96 7.44
CA VAL A 536 24.73 -13.54 8.79
C VAL A 536 24.48 -12.04 8.78
N VAL A 537 23.25 -11.65 9.09
CA VAL A 537 22.85 -10.24 9.24
C VAL A 537 22.36 -10.00 10.66
N ARG A 538 22.61 -8.82 11.21
CA ARG A 538 22.02 -8.37 12.48
C ARG A 538 20.99 -7.30 12.19
N TYR A 539 19.80 -7.49 12.73
CA TYR A 539 18.66 -6.59 12.55
C TYR A 539 18.05 -6.29 13.93
N TYR A 540 18.10 -5.02 14.35
CA TYR A 540 17.66 -4.57 15.69
C TYR A 540 18.23 -5.45 16.82
N GLY A 541 19.54 -5.66 16.81
CA GLY A 541 20.24 -6.49 17.80
C GLY A 541 19.97 -8.01 17.69
N THR A 542 19.16 -8.47 16.74
CA THR A 542 18.86 -9.89 16.53
C THR A 542 19.63 -10.43 15.33
N GLU A 543 20.43 -11.47 15.55
CA GLU A 543 21.13 -12.18 14.48
C GLU A 543 20.14 -13.02 13.65
N ARG A 544 20.31 -12.99 12.33
CA ARG A 544 19.53 -13.77 11.35
C ARG A 544 20.47 -14.38 10.32
N ILE A 545 20.19 -15.62 9.93
CA ILE A 545 20.91 -16.30 8.85
C ILE A 545 20.00 -16.38 7.63
N LEU A 546 20.49 -15.85 6.51
CA LEU A 546 19.83 -15.90 5.21
C LEU A 546 20.53 -16.98 4.37
N ARG A 547 19.77 -17.90 3.76
CA ARG A 547 20.31 -18.99 2.91
C ARG A 547 19.54 -19.09 1.61
N TRP A 548 20.17 -19.66 0.59
CA TRP A 548 19.54 -19.93 -0.71
C TRP A 548 18.54 -21.10 -0.60
N ASP A 549 17.30 -20.88 -1.04
CA ASP A 549 16.29 -21.92 -1.19
C ASP A 549 16.44 -22.69 -2.51
N ASP A 550 15.61 -23.72 -2.69
CA ASP A 550 15.59 -24.54 -3.91
C ASP A 550 15.03 -23.81 -5.14
N GLU A 551 14.51 -22.59 -4.97
CA GLU A 551 13.98 -21.73 -6.04
C GLU A 551 14.93 -20.59 -6.42
N ALA A 552 16.20 -20.65 -6.02
CA ALA A 552 17.19 -19.62 -6.30
C ALA A 552 16.99 -18.28 -5.59
N LYS A 553 16.36 -18.31 -4.41
CA LYS A 553 16.10 -17.11 -3.62
C LYS A 553 16.78 -17.21 -2.26
N MET A 554 17.35 -16.10 -1.81
CA MET A 554 17.79 -15.98 -0.42
C MET A 554 16.58 -15.81 0.49
N VAL A 555 16.32 -16.79 1.34
CA VAL A 555 15.24 -16.77 2.32
C VAL A 555 15.79 -16.71 3.73
N HIS A 556 15.03 -16.07 4.62
CA HIS A 556 15.28 -16.14 6.05
C HIS A 556 15.01 -17.57 6.53
N VAL A 557 16.01 -18.22 7.14
CA VAL A 557 15.82 -19.51 7.79
C VAL A 557 15.48 -19.22 9.26
N PRO A 558 14.21 -19.32 9.68
CA PRO A 558 13.87 -19.10 11.07
C PRO A 558 14.55 -20.17 11.95
N PRO A 559 15.05 -19.81 13.15
CA PRO A 559 15.17 -20.79 14.21
C PRO A 559 13.78 -21.37 14.46
N ASP A 560 13.70 -22.69 14.60
CA ASP A 560 12.47 -23.51 14.62
C ASP A 560 11.18 -22.79 15.09
N GLU A 561 10.11 -22.97 14.29
CA GLU A 561 8.72 -22.50 14.46
C GLU A 561 8.41 -21.02 14.19
N ARG A 562 7.89 -20.73 12.98
CA ARG A 562 6.90 -19.66 12.79
C ARG A 562 5.53 -20.29 12.55
N PRO A 563 4.53 -20.11 13.43
CA PRO A 563 3.15 -20.44 13.10
C PRO A 563 2.66 -19.51 11.98
N ALA A 564 1.89 -20.06 11.04
CA ALA A 564 1.21 -19.32 9.98
C ALA A 564 0.38 -18.14 10.56
N GLY A 565 0.49 -16.96 9.97
CA GLY A 565 -0.21 -15.75 10.41
C GLY A 565 -0.51 -14.82 9.23
N TRP A 566 -1.80 -14.50 9.11
CA TRP A 566 -2.52 -13.40 8.44
C TRP A 566 -1.83 -12.62 7.29
N PRO A 567 -2.52 -12.39 6.16
CA PRO A 567 -1.98 -11.63 5.05
C PRO A 567 -1.86 -10.14 5.42
N ILE A 568 -0.64 -9.63 5.49
CA ILE A 568 -0.37 -8.18 5.40
C ILE A 568 -0.20 -7.89 3.92
N VAL A 569 -1.02 -6.99 3.39
CA VAL A 569 -1.16 -6.79 1.95
C VAL A 569 -0.77 -5.36 1.61
N GLY A 570 0.44 -5.22 1.07
CA GLY A 570 1.12 -3.94 0.94
C GLY A 570 1.79 -3.54 2.26
N GLY A 571 3.10 -3.29 2.22
CA GLY A 571 3.93 -2.76 3.28
C GLY A 571 5.28 -3.47 3.30
N GLY A 572 6.38 -2.71 3.40
CA GLY A 572 7.64 -3.29 3.85
C GLY A 572 7.47 -3.80 5.28
N GLN A 573 7.90 -5.04 5.56
CA GLN A 573 7.98 -5.56 6.93
C GLN A 573 9.02 -4.81 7.74
#